data_AF-A0A4U6RUZ2-F1
#
_entry.id   AF-A0A4U6RUZ2-F1
#
_cell.length_a   1.000
_cell.length_b   1.000
_cell.length_c   1.000
_cell.angle_alpha   90.00
_cell.angle_beta   90.00
_cell.angle_gamma   90.00
#
_symmetry.space_group_name_H-M   'P 1'
#
loop_
_entity.id
_entity.type
_entity.pdbx_description
1 polymer ?
#
loop_
_entity_poly.entity_id
_entity_poly.type
_entity_poly.pdbx_seq_one_letter_code
_entity_poly.pdbx_strand_id
1 'polypeptide(L)'
;MNPFAPGRRFRSRGQNYRILGTKDHWTRDDRYVEMIRYESICAHPGCDRVFMAITTKTRLRRGQLNKRCDRHHAPGVPAPVKKVKPATAKKARPKKRRLVPPGPPMTPETRERARLVWKAELAVKRGEQPSYLD
;
A
#
# COMPACT_ATOMS: atom_id res chain seq x y z
N MET A 1 -12.06 -3.84 -17.79
CA MET A 1 -11.35 -2.55 -17.89
C MET A 1 -10.09 -2.74 -18.74
N ASN A 2 -9.87 -1.98 -19.81
CA ASN A 2 -8.73 -2.16 -20.72
C ASN A 2 -7.40 -1.84 -19.99
N PRO A 3 -6.48 -2.82 -19.81
CA PRO A 3 -5.22 -2.59 -19.11
C PRO A 3 -4.28 -1.65 -19.88
N PHE A 4 -4.57 -1.37 -21.15
CA PHE A 4 -3.76 -0.52 -22.03
C PHE A 4 -4.47 0.76 -22.43
N ALA A 5 -5.40 1.23 -21.58
CA ALA A 5 -6.05 2.52 -21.79
C ALA A 5 -5.01 3.66 -21.84
N PRO A 6 -5.12 4.60 -22.80
CA PRO A 6 -4.34 5.82 -22.83
C PRO A 6 -4.38 6.57 -21.49
N GLY A 7 -3.27 7.20 -21.12
CA GLY A 7 -3.11 7.94 -19.87
C GLY A 7 -2.83 7.06 -18.65
N ARG A 8 -3.06 5.75 -18.71
CA ARG A 8 -2.81 4.84 -17.59
C ARG A 8 -1.31 4.77 -17.27
N ARG A 9 -0.95 4.89 -16.00
CA ARG A 9 0.41 4.67 -15.51
C ARG A 9 0.58 3.23 -15.06
N PHE A 10 1.72 2.63 -15.36
CA PHE A 10 2.07 1.28 -14.91
C PHE A 10 3.54 1.22 -14.52
N ARG A 11 3.90 0.15 -13.79
CA ARG A 11 5.25 -0.08 -13.30
C ARG A 11 5.82 -1.32 -13.96
N SER A 12 7.07 -1.25 -14.39
CA SER A 12 7.79 -2.40 -14.92
C SER A 12 9.27 -2.26 -14.58
N ARG A 13 9.89 -3.34 -14.09
CA ARG A 13 11.30 -3.35 -13.64
C ARG A 13 11.69 -2.16 -12.74
N GLY A 14 10.81 -1.80 -11.81
CA GLY A 14 11.05 -0.70 -10.88
C GLY A 14 10.94 0.71 -11.48
N GLN A 15 10.51 0.86 -12.74
CA GLN A 15 10.37 2.15 -13.41
C GLN A 15 8.89 2.51 -13.65
N ASN A 16 8.60 3.81 -13.71
CA ASN A 16 7.27 4.31 -14.07
C ASN A 16 7.15 4.55 -15.58
N TYR A 17 6.03 4.12 -16.14
CA TYR A 17 5.66 4.34 -17.53
C TYR A 17 4.24 4.86 -17.62
N ARG A 18 3.95 5.63 -18.67
CA ARG A 18 2.59 6.05 -19.05
C ARG A 18 2.24 5.47 -20.41
N ILE A 19 1.02 4.98 -20.54
CA ILE A 19 0.50 4.46 -21.81
C ILE A 19 -0.03 5.62 -22.63
N LEU A 20 0.41 5.70 -23.88
CA LEU A 20 -0.09 6.68 -24.85
C LEU A 20 -1.24 6.12 -25.68
N GLY A 21 -1.24 4.82 -25.92
CA GLY A 21 -2.30 4.11 -26.62
C GLY A 21 -1.79 2.87 -27.31
N THR A 22 -2.62 2.29 -28.16
CA THR A 22 -2.26 1.17 -29.02
C THR A 22 -1.95 1.66 -30.44
N LYS A 23 -1.08 0.92 -31.14
CA LYS A 23 -0.76 1.10 -32.55
C LYS A 23 -0.96 -0.25 -33.21
N ASP A 24 -1.74 -0.26 -34.28
CA ASP A 24 -1.92 -1.43 -35.11
C ASP A 24 -0.65 -1.72 -35.91
N HIS A 25 -0.28 -2.99 -35.97
CA HIS A 25 0.86 -3.44 -36.74
C HIS A 25 0.55 -4.77 -37.42
N TRP A 26 0.71 -4.79 -38.74
CA TRP A 26 0.71 -6.02 -39.52
C TRP A 26 2.14 -6.51 -39.65
N THR A 27 2.39 -7.76 -39.25
CA THR A 27 3.69 -8.38 -39.45
C THR A 27 3.87 -8.76 -40.92
N ARG A 28 5.09 -9.14 -41.30
CA ARG A 28 5.39 -9.61 -42.66
C ARG A 28 4.55 -10.84 -43.08
N ASP A 29 4.17 -11.68 -42.11
CA ASP A 29 3.34 -12.88 -42.33
C ASP A 29 1.83 -12.60 -42.29
N ASP A 30 1.39 -11.36 -42.57
CA ASP A 30 -0.02 -10.91 -42.52
C ASP A 30 -0.75 -11.17 -41.19
N ARG A 31 0.01 -11.28 -40.09
CA ARG A 31 -0.57 -11.39 -38.75
C ARG A 31 -0.76 -10.01 -38.15
N TYR A 32 -1.99 -9.74 -37.73
CA TYR A 32 -2.30 -8.54 -36.95
C TYR A 32 -1.76 -8.65 -35.52
N VAL A 33 -1.04 -7.61 -35.09
CA VAL A 33 -0.48 -7.48 -33.75
C VAL A 33 -0.73 -6.07 -33.22
N GLU A 34 -1.44 -5.99 -32.09
CA GLU A 34 -1.55 -4.74 -31.33
C GLU A 34 -0.24 -4.43 -30.59
N MET A 35 0.39 -3.34 -30.98
CA MET A 35 1.50 -2.76 -30.24
C MET A 35 1.02 -1.68 -29.28
N ILE A 36 1.71 -1.51 -28.16
CA ILE A 36 1.43 -0.52 -27.14
C ILE A 36 2.51 0.53 -27.18
N ARG A 37 2.09 1.80 -27.29
CA ARG A 37 2.95 2.97 -27.13
C ARG A 37 2.99 3.39 -25.67
N TYR A 38 4.18 3.60 -25.15
CA TYR A 38 4.39 4.08 -23.81
C TYR A 38 5.51 5.13 -23.79
N GLU A 39 5.47 5.97 -22.76
CA GLU A 39 6.48 6.98 -22.48
C GLU A 39 7.01 6.82 -21.06
N SER A 40 8.25 7.28 -20.85
CA SER A 40 8.84 7.47 -19.54
C SER A 40 9.75 8.70 -19.55
N ILE A 41 10.05 9.21 -18.36
CA ILE A 41 10.92 10.38 -18.16
C ILE A 41 12.28 9.86 -17.72
N CYS A 42 13.36 10.44 -18.25
CA CYS A 42 14.72 10.11 -17.85
C CYS A 42 14.95 10.28 -16.34
N ALA A 43 15.64 9.33 -15.72
CA ALA A 43 16.03 9.42 -14.31
C ALA A 43 17.38 10.14 -14.08
N HIS A 44 18.06 10.60 -15.13
CA HIS A 44 19.36 11.26 -14.98
C HIS A 44 19.18 12.66 -14.35
N PRO A 45 20.02 13.05 -13.36
CA PRO A 45 19.93 14.37 -12.75
C PRO A 45 20.01 15.49 -13.79
N GLY A 46 19.04 16.42 -13.76
CA GLY A 46 18.97 17.51 -14.73
C GLY A 46 18.48 17.09 -16.13
N CYS A 47 17.98 15.88 -16.31
CA CYS A 47 17.38 15.43 -17.56
C CYS A 47 15.89 15.14 -17.41
N ASP A 48 15.06 16.03 -17.95
CA ASP A 48 13.59 15.88 -17.99
C ASP A 48 13.08 15.36 -19.35
N ARG A 49 13.96 14.74 -20.14
CA ARG A 49 13.56 14.23 -21.46
C ARG A 49 12.60 13.07 -21.32
N VAL A 50 11.48 13.19 -22.03
CA VAL A 50 10.55 12.09 -22.25
C VAL A 50 11.09 11.23 -23.39
N PHE A 51 11.19 9.93 -23.18
CA PHE A 51 11.48 8.97 -24.24
C PHE A 51 10.29 8.04 -24.45
N MET A 52 10.02 7.74 -25.71
CA MET A 52 8.91 6.92 -26.14
C MET A 52 9.41 5.56 -26.62
N ALA A 53 8.60 4.53 -26.43
CA ALA A 53 8.83 3.25 -27.07
C ALA A 53 7.54 2.49 -27.35
N ILE A 54 7.68 1.50 -28.22
CA ILE A 54 6.61 0.67 -28.73
C ILE A 54 6.94 -0.78 -28.39
N THR A 55 5.98 -1.52 -27.86
CA THR A 55 6.17 -2.96 -27.55
C THR A 55 4.89 -3.74 -27.76
N THR A 56 5.00 -5.04 -27.99
CA THR A 56 3.84 -5.94 -28.04
C THR A 56 3.23 -6.15 -26.64
N LYS A 57 1.93 -6.44 -26.57
CA LYS A 57 1.24 -6.87 -25.33
C LYS A 57 1.98 -7.97 -24.57
N THR A 58 2.52 -8.96 -25.28
CA THR A 58 3.22 -10.12 -24.71
C THR A 58 4.52 -9.73 -24.00
N ARG A 59 5.39 -8.96 -24.66
CA ARG A 59 6.65 -8.43 -24.06
C ARG A 59 6.37 -7.56 -22.84
N LEU A 60 5.31 -6.77 -22.88
CA LEU A 60 4.91 -5.94 -21.74
C LEU A 60 4.51 -6.79 -20.52
N ARG A 61 3.72 -7.84 -20.72
CA ARG A 61 3.34 -8.80 -19.66
C ARG A 61 4.56 -9.53 -19.08
N ARG A 62 5.55 -9.84 -19.91
CA ARG A 62 6.84 -10.43 -19.48
C ARG A 62 7.79 -9.43 -18.82
N GLY A 63 7.41 -8.16 -18.68
CA GLY A 63 8.25 -7.12 -18.10
C GLY A 63 9.52 -6.84 -18.92
N GLN A 64 9.47 -7.06 -20.24
CA GLN A 64 10.59 -6.84 -21.16
C GLN A 64 10.58 -5.40 -21.70
N LEU A 65 10.57 -4.43 -20.78
CA LEU A 65 10.75 -3.01 -21.09
C LEU A 65 12.17 -2.59 -20.70
N ASN A 66 12.99 -2.25 -21.68
CA ASN A 66 14.37 -1.82 -21.46
C ASN A 66 14.74 -0.58 -22.29
N LYS A 67 13.75 0.21 -22.73
CA LYS A 67 14.05 1.48 -23.37
C LYS A 67 14.65 2.43 -22.34
N ARG A 68 15.68 3.16 -22.76
CA ARG A 68 16.42 4.14 -21.99
C ARG A 68 16.41 5.47 -22.73
N CYS A 69 16.76 6.54 -22.02
CA CYS A 69 16.92 7.86 -22.62
C CYS A 69 17.99 7.81 -23.72
N ASP A 70 17.69 8.39 -24.88
CA ASP A 70 18.60 8.36 -26.04
C ASP A 70 19.88 9.19 -25.84
N ARG A 71 19.94 10.07 -24.82
CA ARG A 71 21.13 10.89 -24.51
C ARG A 71 22.03 10.26 -23.46
N HIS A 72 21.46 9.94 -22.30
CA HIS A 72 22.23 9.50 -21.13
C HIS A 72 22.23 7.98 -20.95
N HIS A 73 21.45 7.24 -21.76
CA HIS A 73 21.18 5.81 -21.58
C HIS A 73 20.67 5.45 -20.17
N ALA A 74 20.17 6.43 -19.44
CA ALA A 74 19.58 6.26 -18.13
C ALA A 74 18.17 5.65 -18.25
N PRO A 75 17.74 4.87 -17.23
CA PRO A 75 16.39 4.31 -17.18
C PRO A 75 15.33 5.40 -16.94
N GLY A 76 14.07 4.99 -16.96
CA GLY A 76 12.95 5.82 -16.53
C GLY A 76 12.95 6.10 -15.03
N VAL A 77 12.26 7.17 -14.60
CA VAL A 77 12.11 7.54 -13.18
C VAL A 77 11.66 6.33 -12.35
N PRO A 78 12.35 6.04 -11.23
CA PRO A 78 12.01 4.89 -10.39
C PRO A 78 10.60 5.03 -9.81
N ALA A 79 9.88 3.92 -9.81
CA ALA A 79 8.57 3.85 -9.19
C ALA A 79 8.73 3.86 -7.67
N PRO A 80 7.93 4.65 -6.92
CA PRO A 80 8.01 4.64 -5.47
C PRO A 80 7.69 3.23 -4.97
N VAL A 81 8.69 2.58 -4.39
CA VAL A 81 8.56 1.25 -3.81
C VAL A 81 7.60 1.40 -2.65
N LYS A 82 6.39 0.84 -2.78
CA LYS A 82 5.54 0.65 -1.61
C LYS A 82 6.31 -0.32 -0.74
N LYS A 83 6.94 0.16 0.34
CA LYS A 83 7.49 -0.70 1.38
C LYS A 83 6.35 -1.64 1.74
N VAL A 84 6.51 -2.93 1.43
CA VAL A 84 5.59 -3.94 1.92
C VAL A 84 5.71 -3.81 3.42
N LYS A 85 4.69 -3.22 4.06
CA LYS A 85 4.61 -3.28 5.52
C LYS A 85 4.77 -4.76 5.83
N PRO A 86 5.78 -5.16 6.63
CA PRO A 86 5.95 -6.56 6.94
C PRO A 86 4.56 -7.02 7.38
N ALA A 87 4.05 -8.03 6.70
CA ALA A 87 2.88 -8.75 7.17
C ALA A 87 3.37 -9.45 8.43
N THR A 88 3.51 -8.69 9.52
CA THR A 88 3.24 -9.22 10.84
C THR A 88 1.81 -9.66 10.71
N ALA A 89 1.63 -10.92 10.33
CA ALA A 89 0.48 -11.69 10.70
C ALA A 89 0.36 -11.40 12.19
N LYS A 90 -0.53 -10.46 12.54
CA LYS A 90 -0.98 -10.31 13.90
C LYS A 90 -1.61 -11.66 14.13
N LYS A 91 -0.82 -12.61 14.65
CA LYS A 91 -1.33 -13.87 15.18
C LYS A 91 -2.46 -13.39 16.06
N ALA A 92 -3.69 -13.62 15.63
CA ALA A 92 -4.86 -13.16 16.34
C ALA A 92 -4.68 -13.77 17.72
N ARG A 93 -4.30 -12.94 18.70
CA ARG A 93 -4.05 -13.41 20.05
C ARG A 93 -5.35 -14.11 20.43
N PRO A 94 -5.35 -15.43 20.64
CA PRO A 94 -6.59 -16.13 20.88
C PRO A 94 -7.25 -15.41 22.05
N LYS A 95 -8.46 -14.88 21.84
CA LYS A 95 -9.25 -14.32 22.93
C LYS A 95 -9.35 -15.46 23.93
N LYS A 96 -8.61 -15.38 25.05
CA LYS A 96 -8.77 -16.33 26.15
C LYS A 96 -10.26 -16.35 26.43
N ARG A 97 -10.93 -17.45 26.10
CA ARG A 97 -12.33 -17.67 26.48
C ARG A 97 -12.33 -17.47 28.00
N ARG A 98 -13.11 -16.52 28.50
CA ARG A 98 -13.28 -16.39 29.96
C ARG A 98 -13.83 -17.74 30.42
N LEU A 99 -13.03 -18.49 31.16
CA LEU A 99 -13.46 -19.74 31.81
C LEU A 99 -14.43 -19.45 32.95
N VAL A 100 -14.52 -18.18 33.38
CA VAL A 100 -15.43 -17.72 34.41
C VAL A 100 -16.63 -17.06 33.72
N PRO A 101 -17.87 -17.49 34.01
CA PRO A 101 -19.06 -16.82 33.52
C PRO A 101 -19.04 -15.35 33.96
N PRO A 102 -19.52 -14.42 33.12
CA PRO A 102 -19.72 -13.05 33.57
C PRO A 102 -20.60 -13.08 34.82
N GLY A 103 -20.12 -12.46 35.91
CA GLY A 103 -20.89 -12.33 37.14
C GLY A 103 -22.22 -11.62 36.88
N PRO A 104 -23.19 -11.72 37.80
CA PRO A 104 -24.48 -11.07 37.65
C PRO A 104 -24.30 -9.57 37.41
N PRO A 105 -25.16 -8.94 36.58
CA PRO A 105 -25.08 -7.52 36.33
C PRO A 105 -25.22 -6.75 37.64
N MET A 106 -24.20 -5.94 37.98
CA MET A 106 -24.26 -5.06 39.14
C MET A 106 -25.34 -4.01 38.95
N THR A 107 -26.13 -3.75 40.00
CA THR A 107 -27.03 -2.60 40.05
C THR A 107 -26.25 -1.29 39.93
N PRO A 108 -26.87 -0.18 39.50
CA PRO A 108 -26.20 1.11 39.36
C PRO A 108 -25.49 1.55 40.66
N GLU A 109 -26.16 1.38 41.80
CA GLU A 109 -25.66 1.74 43.13
C GLU A 109 -24.44 0.90 43.55
N THR A 110 -24.48 -0.41 43.30
CA THR A 110 -23.35 -1.29 43.64
C THR A 110 -22.14 -1.01 42.76
N ARG A 111 -22.37 -0.65 41.50
CA ARG A 111 -21.31 -0.23 40.56
C ARG A 111 -20.64 1.07 40.98
N GLU A 112 -21.42 2.02 41.50
CA GLU A 112 -20.90 3.29 42.00
C GLU A 112 -20.07 3.11 43.27
N ARG A 113 -20.55 2.32 44.23
CA ARG A 113 -19.80 1.95 45.44
C ARG A 113 -18.48 1.26 45.11
N ALA A 114 -18.47 0.28 44.20
CA ALA A 114 -17.25 -0.40 43.78
C ALA A 114 -16.24 0.57 43.13
N ARG A 115 -16.73 1.58 42.38
CA ARG A 115 -15.89 2.61 41.78
C ARG A 115 -15.27 3.54 42.82
N LEU A 116 -16.02 3.89 43.87
CA LEU A 116 -15.53 4.70 44.99
C LEU A 116 -14.47 3.95 45.80
N VAL A 117 -14.72 2.67 46.12
CA VAL A 117 -13.74 1.81 46.81
C VAL A 117 -12.45 1.69 45.99
N TRP A 118 -12.56 1.44 44.68
CA TRP A 118 -11.39 1.35 43.82
C TRP A 118 -10.59 2.66 43.75
N LYS A 119 -11.27 3.81 43.73
CA LYS A 119 -10.63 5.14 43.81
C LYS A 119 -9.94 5.35 45.15
N ALA A 120 -10.59 4.98 46.26
CA ALA A 120 -10.03 5.08 47.60
C ALA A 120 -8.80 4.19 47.77
N GLU A 121 -8.84 2.94 47.32
CA GLU A 121 -7.68 2.04 47.31
C GLU A 121 -6.51 2.61 46.50
N LEU A 122 -6.80 3.25 45.36
CA LEU A 122 -5.79 3.92 44.55
C LEU A 122 -5.19 5.15 45.24
N ALA A 123 -6.01 5.94 45.93
CA ALA A 123 -5.55 7.11 46.69
C ALA A 123 -4.64 6.68 47.86
N VAL A 124 -5.05 5.67 48.64
CA VAL A 124 -4.23 5.09 49.71
C VAL A 124 -2.89 4.57 49.18
N LYS A 125 -2.89 3.85 48.05
CA LYS A 125 -1.64 3.38 47.41
C LYS A 125 -0.74 4.50 46.91
N ARG A 126 -1.29 5.68 46.65
CA ARG A 126 -0.55 6.89 46.23
C ARG A 126 -0.12 7.76 47.41
N GLY A 127 -0.46 7.38 48.64
CA GLY A 127 -0.20 8.19 49.83
C GLY A 127 -1.11 9.42 49.96
N GLU A 128 -2.22 9.45 49.22
CA GLU A 128 -3.22 10.53 49.24
C GLU A 128 -4.41 10.11 50.12
N GLN A 129 -4.96 11.05 50.89
CA GLN A 129 -6.12 10.78 51.76
C GLN A 129 -7.39 10.64 50.90
N PRO A 130 -8.16 9.54 51.04
CA PRO A 130 -9.39 9.34 50.26
C PRO A 130 -10.47 10.36 50.61
N SER A 131 -11.04 11.00 49.59
CA SER A 131 -11.99 12.13 49.69
C SER A 131 -13.40 11.79 50.22
N TYR A 132 -13.61 10.63 50.84
CA TYR A 132 -14.91 10.25 51.44
C TYR A 132 -14.87 10.26 52.98
N LEU A 133 -13.70 10.62 53.54
CA LEU A 133 -13.46 10.74 54.98
C LEU A 133 -13.60 12.19 55.49
N ASP A 134 -14.00 13.12 54.62
CA ASP A 134 -14.47 14.47 54.96
C ASP A 134 -16.00 14.50 54.89
#